data_AF-A0A554JK98-F1
#
_entry.id   AF-A0A554JK98-F1
#
_cell.length_a   1.000
_cell.length_b   1.000
_cell.length_c   1.000
_cell.angle_alpha   90.00
_cell.angle_beta   90.00
_cell.angle_gamma   90.00
#
_symmetry.space_group_name_H-M   'P 1'
#
loop_
_entity.id
_entity.type
_entity.pdbx_description
1 polymer ?
#
loop_
_entity_poly.entity_id
_entity_poly.type
_entity_poly.pdbx_seq_one_letter_code
_entity_poly.pdbx_strand_id
1 'polypeptide(L)' 'MADEKEKGDPMKMLWLVLGVMAILVGLWFASGAYKNADLTGVFLAPPAPVGPGGGYGPQ' A
#
# COMPACT_ATOMS: atom_id res chain seq x y z
N MET A 1 -33.39 -20.38 13.41
CA MET A 1 -32.32 -19.89 14.30
C MET A 1 -31.81 -18.64 13.65
N ALA A 2 -32.03 -17.48 14.29
CA ALA A 2 -31.69 -16.20 13.69
C ALA A 2 -30.18 -16.18 13.40
N ASP A 3 -29.83 -15.99 12.13
CA ASP A 3 -28.50 -15.61 11.70
C ASP A 3 -28.11 -14.35 12.48
N GLU A 4 -27.43 -14.54 13.61
CA GLU A 4 -26.72 -13.48 14.29
C GLU A 4 -25.73 -12.96 13.27
N LYS A 5 -26.07 -11.81 12.67
CA LYS A 5 -25.16 -11.02 11.86
C LYS A 5 -23.81 -11.05 12.56
N GLU A 6 -22.85 -11.78 11.99
CA GLU A 6 -21.45 -11.69 12.35
C GLU A 6 -21.07 -10.23 12.12
N LYS A 7 -21.26 -9.42 13.16
CA LYS A 7 -20.77 -8.06 13.27
C LYS A 7 -19.27 -8.27 13.29
N GLY A 8 -18.67 -8.24 12.10
CA GLY A 8 -17.26 -8.56 11.89
C GLY A 8 -16.45 -7.85 12.94
N ASP A 9 -15.86 -8.64 13.84
CA ASP A 9 -15.18 -8.12 15.02
C ASP A 9 -13.98 -7.31 14.53
N PRO A 10 -13.97 -5.98 14.67
CA PRO A 10 -12.95 -5.13 14.05
C PRO A 10 -11.55 -5.50 14.52
N MET A 11 -11.41 -6.10 15.71
CA MET A 11 -10.14 -6.64 16.18
C MET A 11 -9.68 -7.85 15.38
N LYS A 12 -10.58 -8.78 15.03
CA LYS A 12 -10.21 -9.93 14.18
C LYS A 12 -9.75 -9.48 12.80
N MET A 13 -10.42 -8.48 12.24
CA MET A 13 -10.03 -7.92 10.94
C MET A 13 -8.68 -7.21 11.02
N LEU A 14 -8.43 -6.44 12.08
CA LEU A 14 -7.13 -5.81 12.34
C LEU A 14 -5.99 -6.84 12.45
N TRP A 15 -6.21 -7.91 13.22
CA TRP A 15 -5.22 -8.99 13.35
C TRP A 15 -4.92 -9.68 12.02
N LEU A 16 -5.93 -9.91 11.20
CA LEU A 16 -5.75 -10.50 9.86
C LEU A 16 -4.92 -9.58 8.96
N VAL A 17 -5.24 -8.29 8.93
CA VAL A 17 -4.49 -7.29 8.16
C VAL A 17 -3.04 -7.20 8.65
N LEU A 18 -2.81 -7.16 9.96
CA LEU A 18 -1.46 -7.15 10.54
C LEU A 18 -0.66 -8.40 10.19
N GLY A 19 -1.30 -9.59 10.24
CA GLY A 19 -0.65 -10.84 9.87
C GLY A 19 -0.20 -10.85 8.40
N VAL A 20 -1.08 -10.41 7.49
CA VAL A 20 -0.75 -10.29 6.06
C VAL A 20 0.37 -9.26 5.85
N MET A 21 0.29 -8.10 6.49
CA MET A 21 1.32 -7.07 6.40
C MET A 21 2.69 -7.55 6.90
N ALA A 22 2.74 -8.32 7.99
CA ALA A 22 3.98 -8.88 8.51
C ALA A 22 4.66 -9.82 7.49
N ILE A 23 3.88 -10.67 6.81
CA ILE A 23 4.39 -11.56 5.77
C ILE A 23 4.93 -10.76 4.59
N LEU A 24 4.16 -9.76 4.12
CA LEU A 24 4.57 -8.91 3.00
C LEU A 24 5.84 -8.13 3.30
N VAL A 25 5.96 -7.53 4.49
CA VAL A 25 7.17 -6.84 4.94
C VAL A 25 8.35 -7.80 5.04
N GLY A 26 8.12 -9.03 5.53
CA GLY A 26 9.13 -10.08 5.58
C GLY A 26 9.67 -10.44 4.20
N LEU A 27 8.78 -10.71 3.22
CA LEU A 27 9.18 -10.97 1.83
C LEU A 27 9.87 -9.76 1.20
N TRP A 28 9.39 -8.55 1.47
CA TRP A 28 9.97 -7.32 0.97
C TRP A 28 11.41 -7.11 1.47
N PHE A 29 11.67 -7.45 2.72
CA PHE A 29 13.02 -7.41 3.29
C PHE A 29 13.92 -8.51 2.73
N ALA A 30 13.41 -9.75 2.68
CA ALA A 30 14.16 -10.91 2.17
C ALA A 30 14.53 -10.80 0.68
N SER A 31 13.64 -10.24 -0.14
CA SER A 31 13.89 -9.97 -1.56
C SER A 31 14.83 -8.78 -1.79
N GLY A 32 15.13 -7.97 -0.77
CA GLY A 32 15.91 -6.75 -0.91
C GLY A 32 15.21 -5.63 -1.68
N ALA A 33 13.92 -5.80 -2.00
CA ALA A 33 13.12 -4.83 -2.77
C ALA A 33 13.11 -3.43 -2.13
N TYR A 34 13.24 -3.35 -0.80
CA TYR A 34 13.34 -2.08 -0.08
C TYR A 34 14.47 -1.17 -0.54
N LYS A 35 15.57 -1.73 -1.08
CA LYS A 35 16.70 -0.95 -1.59
C LYS A 35 16.40 -0.25 -2.91
N ASN A 36 15.46 -0.79 -3.68
CA ASN A 36 15.04 -0.26 -4.98
C ASN A 36 13.68 0.46 -4.87
N ALA A 37 13.14 0.57 -3.66
CA ALA A 37 11.88 1.23 -3.41
C ALA A 37 12.10 2.74 -3.52
N ASP A 38 11.67 3.33 -4.65
CA ASP A 38 11.67 4.77 -4.79
C ASP A 38 10.51 5.37 -3.99
N LEU A 39 10.78 5.64 -2.71
CA LEU A 39 9.83 6.31 -1.80
C LEU A 39 9.58 7.76 -2.21
N THR A 40 10.53 8.38 -2.92
CA THR A 40 10.39 9.70 -3.55
C THR A 40 9.29 9.66 -4.60
N GLY A 41 9.27 8.61 -5.43
CA GLY A 41 8.22 8.31 -6.40
C GLY A 41 6.80 8.21 -5.81
N VAL A 42 6.69 7.74 -4.56
CA VAL A 42 5.39 7.48 -3.92
C VAL A 42 4.85 8.70 -3.18
N PHE A 43 5.72 9.52 -2.57
CA PHE A 43 5.28 10.64 -1.71
C PHE A 43 5.64 12.03 -2.23
N LEU A 44 6.59 12.14 -3.16
CA LEU A 44 7.13 13.41 -3.65
C LEU A 44 7.07 13.53 -5.18
N ALA A 45 6.77 12.46 -5.91
CA ALA A 45 6.60 12.58 -7.34
C ALA A 45 5.34 13.39 -7.66
N PRO A 46 5.44 14.36 -8.58
CA PRO A 46 4.27 15.04 -9.07
C PRO A 46 3.29 13.99 -9.63
N PRO A 47 1.97 14.20 -9.44
CA PRO A 47 0.97 13.26 -9.95
C PRO A 47 1.22 12.99 -11.43
N ALA A 48 1.05 11.73 -11.84
CA ALA A 48 1.27 11.31 -13.22
C ALA A 48 0.54 12.27 -14.17
N PRO A 49 1.20 12.81 -15.20
CA PRO A 49 0.59 13.78 -16.09
C PRO A 49 -0.64 13.18 -16.76
N VAL A 50 -1.82 13.71 -16.40
CA VAL A 50 -3.10 13.39 -17.02
C VAL A 50 -3.18 14.18 -18.32
N GLY A 51 -2.64 13.61 -19.40
CA GLY A 51 -2.81 14.13 -20.76
C GLY A 51 -1.60 13.89 -21.67
N PRO A 52 -1.80 13.85 -23.00
CA PRO A 52 -0.72 13.75 -23.98
C PRO A 52 -0.03 15.11 -24.11
N GLY A 53 0.81 15.47 -23.15
CA GLY A 53 1.59 16.70 -23.27
C GLY A 53 2.28 17.13 -21.98
N GLY A 54 3.62 17.18 -22.04
CA GLY A 54 4.42 18.18 -21.35
C GLY A 54 4.59 17.97 -19.84
N GLY A 55 5.79 17.58 -19.44
CA GLY A 55 6.20 17.54 -18.04
C GLY A 55 6.02 18.90 -17.33
N TYR A 56 5.82 18.83 -16.02
CA TYR A 56 5.84 20.01 -15.17
C TYR A 56 7.30 20.44 -14.90
N GLY A 57 7.77 21.48 -15.60
CA GLY A 57 9.08 22.13 -15.38
C GLY A 57 9.23 23.41 -16.22
N PRO A 58 9.93 24.45 -15.73
CA PRO A 58 9.57 25.87 -15.88
C PRO A 58 9.86 26.46 -17.27
N GLN A 59 9.03 27.43 -17.68
CA GLN A 59 9.38 28.39 -18.73
C GLN A 59 10.36 29.43 -18.18
#